data_AF-W6MPK7-F1
#
_entry.id   AF-W6MPK7-F1
#
_cell.length_a   1.000
_cell.length_b   1.000
_cell.length_c   1.000
_cell.angle_alpha   90.00
_cell.angle_beta   90.00
_cell.angle_gamma   90.00
#
_symmetry.space_group_name_H-M   'P 1'
#
loop_
_entity.id
_entity.type
_entity.pdbx_description
1 polymer ?
#
loop_
_entity_poly.entity_id
_entity_poly.type
_entity_poly.pdbx_seq_one_letter_code
_entity_poly.pdbx_strand_id
1 'polypeptide(L)'
;MPWFYIGTHASPGSPTGLDRWILNRRSKFLLLFSSLVVGGTLYLLFFSNDFDKIGKRLTPKNAKDKPDETEIDKWNRSQLFAYLSKKQIYPDAETPIEQIRSLVKSLA
;
A
#
# COMPACT_ATOMS: atom_id res chain seq x y z
N MET A 1 29.00 23.49 52.40
CA MET A 1 28.55 22.80 51.16
C MET A 1 28.46 23.84 50.05
N PRO A 2 29.34 23.83 49.03
CA PRO A 2 29.27 24.76 47.93
C PRO A 2 28.35 24.22 46.83
N TRP A 3 27.42 25.04 46.38
CA TRP A 3 26.55 24.76 45.23
C TRP A 3 27.33 25.07 43.95
N PHE A 4 27.49 24.07 43.09
CA PHE A 4 28.06 24.23 41.75
C PHE A 4 27.10 25.03 40.87
N TYR A 5 27.47 26.26 40.52
CA TYR A 5 26.89 26.97 39.37
C TYR A 5 27.52 26.41 38.10
N ILE A 6 26.76 25.59 37.35
CA ILE A 6 27.12 25.21 35.98
C ILE A 6 26.70 26.37 35.07
N GLY A 7 27.60 27.32 34.89
CA GLY A 7 27.48 28.33 33.84
C GLY A 7 27.68 27.68 32.48
N THR A 8 26.59 27.39 31.77
CA THR A 8 26.68 27.09 30.34
C THR A 8 27.05 28.39 29.61
N HIS A 9 28.34 28.55 29.30
CA HIS A 9 28.82 29.58 28.40
C HIS A 9 28.29 29.28 26.99
N ALA A 10 27.06 29.71 26.72
CA ALA A 10 26.58 29.90 25.36
C ALA A 10 27.38 31.07 24.78
N SER A 11 28.43 30.75 24.02
CA SER A 11 29.15 31.71 23.19
C SER A 11 28.14 32.43 22.28
N PRO A 12 27.96 33.75 22.36
CA PRO A 12 27.09 34.47 21.44
C PRO A 12 27.85 34.64 20.12
N GLY A 13 27.92 33.57 19.33
CA GLY A 13 28.28 33.66 17.92
C GLY A 13 27.22 34.52 17.25
N SER A 14 27.60 35.70 16.78
CA SER A 14 26.72 36.55 15.99
C SER A 14 26.21 35.72 14.79
N PRO A 15 24.89 35.68 14.54
CA PRO A 15 24.36 34.92 13.43
C PRO A 15 24.93 35.51 12.14
N THR A 16 25.83 34.77 11.51
CA THR A 16 26.40 35.13 10.22
C THR A 16 25.26 35.23 9.19
N GLY A 17 25.38 36.10 8.19
CA GLY A 17 24.31 36.32 7.20
C GLY A 17 23.86 35.03 6.49
N LEU A 18 24.75 34.03 6.42
CA LEU A 18 24.47 32.69 5.91
C LEU A 18 23.52 31.89 6.82
N ASP A 19 23.67 32.01 8.15
CA ASP A 19 22.78 31.36 9.13
C ASP A 19 21.35 31.90 9.02
N ARG A 20 21.20 33.24 8.86
CA ARG A 20 19.89 33.85 8.61
C ARG A 20 19.27 33.38 7.30
N TRP A 21 20.07 33.19 6.25
CA TRP A 21 19.57 32.71 4.95
C TRP A 21 19.09 31.25 5.03
N ILE A 22 19.83 30.37 5.71
CA ILE A 22 19.46 28.96 5.93
C ILE A 22 18.20 28.85 6.79
N LEU A 23 18.10 29.63 7.86
CA LEU A 23 16.95 29.62 8.76
C LEU A 23 15.69 30.15 8.05
N ASN A 24 15.79 31.19 7.23
CA ASN A 24 14.66 31.69 6.44
C ASN A 24 14.20 30.70 5.37
N ARG A 25 15.13 29.96 4.76
CA ARG A 25 14.80 28.97 3.73
C ARG A 25 14.15 27.71 4.33
N ARG A 26 14.62 27.27 5.50
CA ARG A 26 14.03 26.15 6.24
C ARG A 26 12.60 26.43 6.69
N SER A 27 12.33 27.60 7.24
CA SER A 27 10.98 27.97 7.70
C SER A 27 9.93 27.88 6.59
N LYS A 28 10.24 28.41 5.40
CA LYS A 28 9.34 28.35 4.24
C LYS A 28 9.13 26.91 3.74
N PHE A 29 10.17 26.09 3.74
CA PHE A 29 10.06 24.69 3.33
C PHE A 29 9.24 23.87 4.33
N LEU A 30 9.41 24.12 5.63
CA LEU A 30 8.63 23.47 6.68
C LEU A 30 7.14 23.84 6.60
N LEU A 31 6.81 25.10 6.29
CA LEU A 31 5.44 25.53 6.05
C LEU A 31 4.80 24.83 4.85
N LEU A 32 5.52 24.72 3.73
CA LEU A 32 5.04 24.00 2.55
C LEU A 32 4.84 22.51 2.85
N PHE A 33 5.81 21.88 3.51
CA PHE A 33 5.74 20.47 3.88
C PHE A 33 4.57 20.21 4.85
N SER A 34 4.40 21.05 5.87
CA SER A 34 3.27 20.97 6.79
C SER A 34 1.94 21.13 6.05
N SER A 35 1.83 22.12 5.14
CA SER A 35 0.61 22.31 4.34
C SER A 35 0.31 21.15 3.41
N LEU A 36 1.33 20.50 2.85
CA LEU A 36 1.20 19.32 1.99
C LEU A 36 0.66 18.13 2.78
N VAL A 37 1.21 17.88 3.98
CA VAL A 37 0.77 16.79 4.85
C VAL A 37 -0.67 17.05 5.34
N VAL A 38 -0.96 18.26 5.83
CA VAL A 38 -2.30 18.62 6.31
C VAL A 38 -3.32 18.59 5.17
N GLY A 39 -2.99 19.15 4.01
CA GLY A 39 -3.83 19.14 2.81
C GLY A 39 -4.07 17.73 2.29
N GLY A 40 -3.04 16.88 2.23
CA GLY A 40 -3.17 15.47 1.84
C GLY A 40 -4.03 14.67 2.82
N THR A 41 -3.90 14.94 4.13
CA THR A 41 -4.73 14.30 5.16
C THR A 41 -6.19 14.73 5.05
N LEU A 42 -6.45 16.04 4.86
CA LEU A 42 -7.81 16.56 4.63
C LEU A 42 -8.41 16.00 3.34
N TYR A 43 -7.61 15.93 2.28
CA TYR A 43 -8.01 15.37 0.99
C TYR A 43 -8.42 13.91 1.15
N LEU A 44 -7.62 13.09 1.83
CA LEU A 44 -8.01 11.71 2.13
C LEU A 44 -9.32 11.68 2.91
N LEU A 45 -9.50 12.45 3.98
CA LEU A 45 -10.73 12.43 4.78
C LEU A 45 -11.99 12.80 3.95
N PHE A 46 -11.89 13.79 3.05
CA PHE A 46 -13.02 14.20 2.21
C PHE A 46 -13.25 13.28 0.99
N PHE A 47 -12.19 12.75 0.39
CA PHE A 47 -12.26 11.88 -0.79
C PHE A 47 -12.34 10.38 -0.44
N SER A 48 -12.17 9.98 0.83
CA SER A 48 -12.24 8.58 1.27
C SER A 48 -13.58 7.93 0.94
N ASN A 49 -14.67 8.69 0.85
CA ASN A 49 -15.98 8.18 0.44
C ASN A 49 -16.00 7.66 -1.01
N ASP A 50 -15.12 8.15 -1.89
CA ASP A 50 -14.99 7.67 -3.27
C ASP A 50 -13.92 6.57 -3.44
N PHE A 51 -12.96 6.46 -2.52
CA PHE A 51 -11.93 5.42 -2.57
C PHE A 51 -12.47 4.00 -2.34
N ASP A 52 -13.60 3.85 -1.63
CA ASP A 52 -14.28 2.57 -1.47
C ASP A 52 -14.73 1.98 -2.84
N LYS A 53 -15.04 2.84 -3.82
CA LYS A 53 -15.34 2.44 -5.20
C LYS A 53 -14.08 2.18 -6.05
N ILE A 54 -12.97 2.85 -5.76
CA ILE A 54 -11.70 2.68 -6.48
C ILE A 54 -11.05 1.34 -6.11
N GLY A 55 -11.08 0.96 -4.82
CA GLY A 55 -10.63 -0.37 -4.38
C GLY A 55 -11.44 -1.51 -4.98
N LYS A 56 -12.77 -1.33 -5.11
CA LYS A 56 -13.67 -2.32 -5.74
C LYS A 56 -13.52 -2.44 -7.26
N ARG A 57 -12.96 -1.44 -7.94
CA ARG A 57 -12.68 -1.50 -9.39
C ARG A 57 -11.31 -2.11 -9.73
N LEU A 58 -10.39 -2.20 -8.76
CA LEU A 58 -9.08 -2.83 -8.94
C LEU A 58 -9.06 -4.32 -8.54
N THR A 59 -10.06 -4.79 -7.80
CA THR A 59 -10.40 -6.21 -7.80
C THR A 59 -11.21 -6.51 -9.06
N PRO A 60 -10.75 -7.37 -10.00
CA PRO A 60 -11.61 -7.82 -11.08
C PRO A 60 -12.88 -8.39 -10.44
N LYS A 61 -13.99 -7.79 -10.82
CA LYS A 61 -15.35 -8.17 -10.47
C LYS A 61 -15.54 -9.60 -11.00
N ASN A 62 -15.07 -10.61 -10.26
CA ASN A 62 -15.47 -11.99 -10.42
C ASN A 62 -16.92 -12.04 -9.96
N ALA A 63 -17.79 -11.56 -10.85
CA ALA A 63 -19.19 -11.87 -10.81
C ALA A 63 -19.32 -13.38 -10.72
N LYS A 64 -20.18 -13.80 -9.81
CA LYS A 64 -20.61 -15.16 -9.59
C LYS A 64 -21.22 -15.72 -10.88
N ASP A 65 -20.40 -16.23 -11.77
CA ASP A 65 -20.84 -17.12 -12.83
C ASP A 65 -20.18 -18.46 -12.60
N LYS A 66 -21.01 -19.49 -12.45
CA LYS A 66 -20.55 -20.88 -12.47
C LYS A 66 -19.76 -21.04 -13.77
N PRO A 67 -18.51 -21.54 -13.72
CA PRO A 67 -17.75 -21.71 -14.94
C PRO A 67 -18.45 -22.78 -15.78
N ASP A 68 -18.98 -22.39 -16.93
CA ASP A 68 -19.41 -23.34 -17.96
C ASP A 68 -18.21 -24.22 -18.32
N GLU A 69 -18.43 -25.53 -18.46
CA GLU A 69 -17.37 -26.54 -18.64
C GLU A 69 -16.41 -26.22 -19.80
N THR A 70 -16.88 -25.45 -20.80
CA THR A 70 -16.11 -24.99 -21.96
C THR A 70 -15.12 -23.87 -21.66
N GLU A 71 -15.29 -23.14 -20.56
CA GLU A 71 -14.37 -22.09 -20.12
C GLU A 71 -13.17 -22.66 -19.34
N ILE A 72 -13.38 -23.75 -18.60
CA ILE A 72 -12.34 -24.41 -17.79
C ILE A 72 -11.15 -24.87 -18.65
N ASP A 73 -11.42 -25.34 -19.88
CA ASP A 73 -10.36 -25.76 -20.81
C ASP A 73 -9.52 -24.59 -21.34
N LYS A 74 -10.03 -23.36 -21.30
CA LYS A 74 -9.31 -22.13 -21.65
C LYS A 74 -8.54 -21.54 -20.48
N TRP A 75 -8.73 -22.05 -19.26
CA TRP A 75 -8.08 -21.50 -18.08
C TRP A 75 -6.58 -21.81 -18.06
N ASN A 76 -5.81 -20.81 -17.65
CA ASN A 76 -4.38 -20.95 -17.42
C ASN A 76 -4.10 -21.66 -16.09
N ARG A 77 -2.91 -22.25 -15.92
CA ARG A 77 -2.51 -23.00 -14.71
C ARG A 77 -2.83 -22.22 -13.43
N SER A 78 -2.44 -20.95 -13.35
CA SER A 78 -2.70 -20.10 -12.18
C SER A 78 -4.20 -19.92 -11.86
N GLN A 79 -5.06 -19.89 -12.87
CA GLN A 79 -6.52 -19.78 -12.68
C GLN A 79 -7.11 -21.08 -12.13
N LEU A 80 -6.65 -22.23 -12.62
CA LEU A 80 -7.05 -23.55 -12.10
C LEU A 80 -6.64 -23.69 -10.62
N PHE A 81 -5.40 -23.33 -10.27
CA PHE A 81 -4.95 -23.32 -8.87
C PHE A 81 -5.74 -22.34 -8.00
N ALA A 82 -6.07 -21.16 -8.52
CA ALA A 82 -6.89 -20.20 -7.79
C ALA A 82 -8.31 -20.74 -7.53
N TYR A 83 -8.88 -21.50 -8.46
CA TYR A 83 -10.17 -22.16 -8.28
C TYR A 83 -10.09 -23.27 -7.22
N LEU A 84 -9.08 -24.13 -7.29
CA LEU A 84 -8.87 -25.21 -6.31
C LEU A 84 -8.58 -24.68 -4.90
N SER A 85 -7.82 -23.58 -4.79
CA SER A 85 -7.53 -22.90 -3.52
C SER A 85 -8.81 -22.41 -2.83
N LYS A 86 -9.80 -21.90 -3.58
CA LYS A 86 -11.12 -21.54 -3.03
C LYS A 86 -11.88 -22.73 -2.46
N LYS A 87 -11.62 -23.94 -2.96
CA LYS A 87 -12.19 -25.21 -2.48
C LYS A 87 -11.29 -25.92 -1.46
N GLN A 88 -10.21 -25.27 -1.02
CA GLN A 88 -9.22 -25.82 -0.07
C GLN A 88 -8.51 -27.08 -0.59
N ILE A 89 -8.35 -27.21 -1.91
CA ILE A 89 -7.62 -28.31 -2.57
C ILE A 89 -6.31 -27.77 -3.11
N TYR A 90 -5.20 -28.40 -2.72
CA TYR A 90 -3.85 -27.97 -3.06
C TYR A 90 -3.11 -29.12 -3.75
N PRO A 91 -3.18 -29.21 -5.10
CA PRO A 91 -2.37 -30.17 -5.82
C PRO A 91 -0.90 -29.75 -5.80
N ASP A 92 0.00 -30.72 -5.98
CA ASP A 92 1.43 -30.47 -5.99
C ASP A 92 1.84 -29.56 -7.15
N ALA A 93 2.93 -28.81 -6.94
CA ALA A 93 3.45 -27.91 -7.95
C ALA A 93 3.90 -28.63 -9.23
N GLU A 94 4.24 -29.92 -9.12
CA GLU A 94 4.70 -30.78 -10.21
C GLU A 94 3.55 -31.49 -10.95
N THR A 95 2.31 -31.42 -10.45
CA THR A 95 1.18 -32.11 -11.06
C THR A 95 0.97 -31.64 -12.51
N PRO A 96 0.78 -32.56 -13.48
CA PRO A 96 0.48 -32.21 -14.86
C PRO A 96 -0.81 -31.39 -14.97
N ILE A 97 -0.84 -30.42 -15.89
CA ILE A 97 -1.99 -29.52 -16.05
C ILE A 97 -3.29 -30.27 -16.41
N GLU A 98 -3.18 -31.41 -17.09
CA GLU A 98 -4.31 -32.26 -17.45
C GLU A 98 -5.02 -32.85 -16.22
N GLN A 99 -4.26 -33.29 -15.22
CA GLN A 99 -4.81 -33.80 -13.96
C GLN A 99 -5.43 -32.69 -13.13
N ILE A 100 -4.85 -31.49 -13.16
CA ILE A 100 -5.42 -30.31 -12.50
C ILE A 100 -6.76 -29.95 -13.16
N ARG A 101 -6.84 -30.03 -14.49
CA ARG A 101 -8.10 -29.79 -15.22
C ARG A 101 -9.17 -30.83 -14.89
N SER A 102 -8.82 -32.11 -14.80
CA SER A 102 -9.79 -33.15 -14.43
C SER A 102 -10.30 -32.97 -13.01
N LEU A 103 -9.43 -32.57 -12.07
CA LEU A 103 -9.83 -32.21 -10.71
C LEU A 103 -10.76 -30.99 -10.67
N VAL A 104 -10.48 -29.97 -11.47
CA VAL A 104 -11.37 -28.79 -11.54
C VAL A 104 -12.72 -29.18 -12.17
N LYS A 105 -12.74 -30.01 -13.21
CA LYS A 105 -13.96 -30.50 -13.86
C LYS A 105 -14.83 -31.38 -12.95
N SER A 106 -14.24 -32.18 -12.07
CA SER A 106 -15.01 -32.99 -11.12
C SER A 106 -15.63 -32.18 -9.97
N LEU A 107 -15.22 -30.91 -9.80
CA LEU A 107 -15.66 -30.00 -8.74
C LEU A 107 -16.54 -28.85 -9.24
N ALA A 108 -16.68 -28.71 -10.56
CA ALA A 108 -17.58 -27.77 -11.22
C ALA A 108 -19.02 -28.30 -11.15
#